data_AF-M4Z9Z3-F1
#
_entry.id   AF-M4Z9Z3-F1
#
_cell.length_a   1.000
_cell.length_b   1.000
_cell.length_c   1.000
_cell.angle_alpha   90.00
_cell.angle_beta   90.00
_cell.angle_gamma   90.00
#
_symmetry.space_group_name_H-M   'P 1'
#
loop_
_entity.id
_entity.type
_entity.pdbx_description
1 polymer ?
#
loop_
_entity_poly.entity_id
_entity_poly.type
_entity_poly.pdbx_seq_one_letter_code
_entity_poly.pdbx_strand_id
1 'polypeptide(L)'
;MRDAPRHQQDWVLTSPPLQGLPCGANLVCRAAYGMIAKALPPGMTLRLDAMQIQGSRKPIDSEADFKGYNDYSKHDLKTRQHFHLARDQPARYDLSNFAGRRVIFVNDINVTGTQLAVITKLLDGAGVERLDVLLIVNVERPIGRTFPQIESEINASSLAGLPDFIAFLRDGEFEATGKLISRLLSHDPDELAAIFDALRPSGRRVLHRAILQEGLYGGRFFKERMQVVERAVLEE
;
A
#
# COMPACT_ATOMS: atom_id res chain seq x y z
N MET A 1 11.06 -20.12 -38.65
CA MET A 1 10.41 -19.33 -37.59
C MET A 1 9.33 -20.20 -36.98
N ARG A 2 9.47 -20.59 -35.71
CA ARG A 2 8.38 -21.26 -34.99
C ARG A 2 7.44 -20.15 -34.53
N ASP A 3 6.17 -20.22 -34.94
CA ASP A 3 5.13 -19.34 -34.41
C ASP A 3 5.12 -19.47 -32.89
N ALA A 4 5.50 -18.40 -32.19
CA ALA A 4 5.28 -18.31 -30.76
C ALA A 4 3.77 -18.46 -30.54
N PRO A 5 3.31 -19.29 -29.59
CA PRO A 5 1.90 -19.43 -29.31
C PRO A 5 1.35 -18.03 -29.07
N ARG A 6 0.38 -17.60 -29.88
CA ARG A 6 -0.36 -16.36 -29.63
C ARG A 6 -0.88 -16.50 -28.20
N HIS A 7 -0.30 -15.73 -27.28
CA HIS A 7 -0.85 -15.62 -25.95
C HIS A 7 -2.32 -15.25 -26.17
N GLN A 8 -3.20 -16.16 -25.78
CA GLN A 8 -4.62 -15.88 -25.63
C GLN A 8 -4.71 -14.55 -24.85
N GLN A 9 -5.72 -13.73 -25.15
CA GLN A 9 -5.85 -12.35 -24.67
C GLN A 9 -5.90 -12.25 -23.14
N ASP A 10 -4.75 -12.44 -22.51
CA ASP A 10 -4.57 -12.59 -21.07
C ASP A 10 -4.46 -11.18 -20.50
N TRP A 11 -5.54 -10.75 -19.86
CA TRP A 11 -5.55 -9.51 -19.12
C TRP A 11 -4.90 -9.72 -17.75
N VAL A 12 -4.14 -8.73 -17.31
CA VAL A 12 -3.56 -8.67 -15.97
C VAL A 12 -4.09 -7.43 -15.27
N LEU A 13 -4.72 -7.63 -14.13
CA LEU A 13 -5.02 -6.57 -13.18
C LEU A 13 -3.82 -6.40 -12.25
N THR A 14 -3.39 -5.16 -12.04
CA THR A 14 -2.31 -4.85 -11.10
C THR A 14 -2.54 -3.52 -10.39
N SER A 15 -1.69 -3.19 -9.42
CA SER A 15 -1.81 -2.04 -8.51
C SER A 15 -0.42 -1.57 -8.06
N PRO A 16 -0.29 -0.43 -7.35
CA PRO A 16 1.01 0.07 -6.92
C PRO A 16 1.90 -1.01 -6.29
N PRO A 17 3.23 -0.95 -6.51
CA PRO A 17 4.14 -1.97 -6.03
C PRO A 17 4.05 -2.21 -4.52
N LEU A 18 4.05 -3.48 -4.14
CA LEU A 18 4.03 -3.94 -2.77
C LEU A 18 5.44 -4.06 -2.21
N GLN A 19 5.59 -3.64 -0.96
CA GLN A 19 6.75 -3.95 -0.15
C GLN A 19 6.25 -4.12 1.29
N GLY A 20 5.81 -5.33 1.65
CA GLY A 20 5.16 -5.61 2.95
C GLY A 20 3.64 -5.76 2.82
N LEU A 21 2.89 -5.13 3.71
CA LEU A 21 1.42 -5.15 3.70
C LEU A 21 0.85 -4.37 2.50
N PRO A 22 -0.40 -4.68 2.10
CA PRO A 22 -1.09 -3.92 1.07
C PRO A 22 -1.34 -2.46 1.48
N CYS A 23 -1.47 -1.58 0.48
CA CYS A 23 -2.08 -0.27 0.61
C CYS A 23 -3.54 -0.28 0.09
N GLY A 24 -4.25 0.84 0.23
CA GLY A 24 -5.64 0.99 -0.22
C GLY A 24 -5.83 0.58 -1.68
N ALA A 25 -5.00 1.10 -2.58
CA ALA A 25 -5.01 0.73 -3.99
C ALA A 25 -4.88 -0.79 -4.25
N ASN A 26 -4.08 -1.52 -3.45
CA ASN A 26 -3.96 -2.97 -3.61
C ASN A 26 -5.25 -3.70 -3.20
N LEU A 27 -5.90 -3.25 -2.13
CA LEU A 27 -7.18 -3.80 -1.68
C LEU A 27 -8.30 -3.53 -2.70
N VAL A 28 -8.34 -2.31 -3.23
CA VAL A 28 -9.27 -1.92 -4.30
C VAL A 28 -9.04 -2.78 -5.55
N CYS A 29 -7.78 -3.02 -5.92
CA CYS A 29 -7.44 -3.88 -7.06
C CYS A 29 -7.93 -5.32 -6.86
N ARG A 30 -7.77 -5.90 -5.67
CA ARG A 30 -8.31 -7.24 -5.35
C ARG A 30 -9.83 -7.28 -5.45
N ALA A 31 -10.51 -6.26 -4.91
CA ALA A 31 -11.97 -6.17 -5.00
C ALA A 31 -12.44 -6.03 -6.47
N ALA A 32 -11.80 -5.16 -7.24
CA ALA A 32 -12.07 -4.97 -8.66
C ALA A 32 -11.84 -6.26 -9.46
N TYR A 33 -10.76 -7.00 -9.17
CA TYR A 33 -10.50 -8.31 -9.78
C TYR A 33 -11.68 -9.26 -9.57
N GLY A 34 -12.17 -9.40 -8.34
CA GLY A 34 -13.30 -10.28 -8.03
C GLY A 34 -14.59 -9.89 -8.75
N MET A 35 -14.80 -8.59 -9.01
CA MET A 35 -15.96 -8.10 -9.76
C MET A 35 -15.80 -8.33 -11.27
N ILE A 36 -14.66 -7.95 -11.85
CA ILE A 36 -14.40 -8.06 -13.29
C ILE A 36 -14.34 -9.53 -13.69
N ALA A 37 -13.64 -10.38 -12.95
CA ALA A 37 -13.50 -11.80 -13.27
C ALA A 37 -14.85 -12.52 -13.40
N LYS A 38 -15.85 -12.14 -12.60
CA LYS A 38 -17.22 -12.68 -12.67
C LYS A 38 -18.00 -12.19 -13.88
N ALA A 39 -17.63 -11.05 -14.44
CA ALA A 39 -18.30 -10.41 -15.58
C ALA A 39 -17.62 -10.70 -16.93
N LEU A 40 -16.52 -11.47 -16.94
CA LEU A 40 -15.78 -11.73 -18.17
C LEU A 40 -16.58 -12.62 -19.14
N PRO A 41 -16.56 -12.31 -20.45
CA PRO A 41 -17.06 -13.19 -21.48
C PRO A 41 -16.31 -14.54 -21.48
N PRO A 42 -16.98 -15.64 -21.93
CA PRO A 42 -16.31 -16.91 -22.15
C PRO A 42 -15.09 -16.78 -23.06
N GLY A 43 -13.99 -17.45 -22.69
CA GLY A 43 -12.74 -17.44 -23.46
C GLY A 43 -11.81 -16.25 -23.17
N MET A 44 -12.21 -15.33 -22.30
CA MET A 44 -11.31 -14.32 -21.72
C MET A 44 -10.79 -14.77 -20.36
N THR A 45 -9.54 -14.41 -20.09
CA THR A 45 -8.81 -14.73 -18.87
C THR A 45 -8.35 -13.42 -18.23
N LEU A 46 -8.53 -13.31 -16.92
CA LEU A 46 -8.00 -12.22 -16.11
C LEU A 46 -7.21 -12.81 -14.95
N ARG A 47 -6.02 -12.27 -14.75
CA ARG A 47 -5.16 -12.58 -13.62
C ARG A 47 -5.00 -11.36 -12.74
N LEU A 48 -4.71 -11.61 -11.47
CA LEU A 48 -4.29 -10.59 -10.53
C LEU A 48 -2.81 -10.83 -10.22
N ASP A 49 -1.93 -10.03 -10.81
CA ASP A 49 -0.50 -10.12 -10.57
C ASP A 49 -0.04 -8.81 -9.89
N ALA A 50 0.47 -8.91 -8.67
CA ALA A 50 0.97 -7.75 -7.93
C ALA A 50 2.41 -7.42 -8.35
N MET A 51 2.71 -6.14 -8.57
CA MET A 51 4.10 -5.68 -8.67
C MET A 51 4.77 -5.80 -7.30
N GLN A 52 5.90 -6.49 -7.22
CA GLN A 52 6.64 -6.67 -5.96
C GLN A 52 7.96 -5.89 -6.03
N ILE A 53 8.23 -5.12 -4.97
CA ILE A 53 9.55 -4.52 -4.75
C ILE A 53 10.44 -5.58 -4.10
N GLN A 54 11.54 -5.90 -4.77
CA GLN A 54 12.55 -6.82 -4.27
C GLN A 54 13.51 -6.10 -3.31
N GLY A 55 13.96 -6.83 -2.29
CA GLY A 55 14.96 -6.37 -1.31
C GLY A 55 14.40 -6.32 0.11
N SER A 56 15.30 -6.38 1.08
CA SER A 56 14.96 -6.25 2.49
C SER A 56 14.53 -4.81 2.81
N ARG A 57 13.48 -4.66 3.63
CA ARG A 57 13.16 -3.36 4.22
C ARG A 57 14.12 -3.10 5.37
N LYS A 58 14.71 -1.92 5.40
CA LYS A 58 15.48 -1.46 6.55
C LYS A 58 14.49 -1.09 7.67
N PRO A 59 14.62 -1.65 8.88
CA PRO A 59 13.81 -1.21 10.01
C PRO A 59 14.03 0.26 10.33
N ILE A 60 13.00 0.90 10.89
CA ILE A 60 13.04 2.29 11.31
C ILE A 60 13.71 2.36 12.68
N ASP A 61 14.84 3.07 12.75
CA ASP A 61 15.68 3.11 13.96
C ASP A 61 15.61 4.43 14.73
N SER A 62 14.94 5.45 14.19
CA SER A 62 14.83 6.78 14.82
C SER A 62 13.48 7.44 14.57
N GLU A 63 13.14 8.42 15.42
CA GLU A 63 11.95 9.26 15.24
C GLU A 63 12.02 10.07 13.94
N ALA A 64 13.21 10.54 13.56
CA ALA A 64 13.42 11.27 12.32
C ALA A 64 13.13 10.39 11.09
N ASP A 65 13.60 9.15 11.10
CA ASP A 65 13.29 8.17 10.05
C ASP A 65 11.78 7.88 9.99
N PHE A 66 11.13 7.76 11.14
CA PHE A 66 9.69 7.52 11.23
C PHE A 66 8.86 8.69 10.69
N LYS A 67 9.22 9.92 11.07
CA LYS A 67 8.60 11.16 10.57
C LYS A 67 8.79 11.28 9.07
N GLY A 68 10.01 11.09 8.56
CA GLY A 68 10.29 11.13 7.12
C GLY A 68 9.51 10.08 6.33
N TYR A 69 9.30 8.89 6.90
CA TYR A 69 8.47 7.85 6.28
C TYR A 69 6.98 8.23 6.23
N ASN A 70 6.42 8.77 7.32
CA ASN A 70 5.00 9.11 7.41
C ASN A 70 4.62 10.43 6.72
N ASP A 71 5.55 11.39 6.66
CA ASP A 71 5.28 12.73 6.13
C ASP A 71 5.48 12.81 4.60
N TYR A 72 5.79 11.70 3.92
CA TYR A 72 5.91 11.66 2.46
C TYR A 72 4.70 12.29 1.74
N SER A 73 3.48 11.97 2.20
CA SER A 73 2.24 12.53 1.66
C SER A 73 1.98 13.99 2.06
N LYS A 74 2.78 14.58 2.93
CA LYS A 74 2.68 15.99 3.36
C LYS A 74 3.69 16.89 2.67
N HIS A 75 4.67 16.33 1.97
CA HIS A 75 5.68 17.09 1.25
C HIS A 75 5.14 17.69 -0.05
N ASP A 76 5.75 18.82 -0.44
CA ASP A 76 5.49 19.47 -1.73
C ASP A 76 5.95 18.62 -2.93
N LEU A 77 5.55 19.01 -4.14
CA LEU A 77 5.84 18.27 -5.36
C LEU A 77 7.34 18.08 -5.60
N LYS A 78 8.15 19.11 -5.32
CA LYS A 78 9.61 19.10 -5.55
C LYS A 78 10.28 18.10 -4.62
N THR A 79 9.87 18.07 -3.36
CA THR A 79 10.35 17.17 -2.34
C THR A 79 9.92 15.73 -2.63
N ARG A 80 8.68 15.50 -3.06
CA ARG A 80 8.22 14.17 -3.49
C ARG A 80 9.01 13.62 -4.68
N GLN A 81 9.28 14.46 -5.68
CA GLN A 81 10.15 14.10 -6.81
C GLN A 81 11.56 13.76 -6.33
N HIS A 82 12.11 14.53 -5.38
CA HIS A 82 13.42 14.25 -4.82
C HIS A 82 13.45 12.92 -4.05
N PHE A 83 12.45 12.59 -3.22
CA PHE A 83 12.37 11.29 -2.54
C PHE A 83 12.28 10.10 -3.51
N HIS A 84 11.59 10.27 -4.64
CA HIS A 84 11.55 9.25 -5.69
C HIS A 84 12.89 9.10 -6.44
N LEU A 85 13.67 10.19 -6.56
CA LEU A 85 14.96 10.22 -7.25
C LEU A 85 16.17 9.91 -6.34
N ALA A 86 16.05 10.15 -5.03
CA ALA A 86 17.14 10.09 -4.04
C ALA A 86 17.18 8.78 -3.23
N ARG A 87 16.34 7.79 -3.55
CA ARG A 87 16.59 6.42 -3.08
C ARG A 87 17.81 5.89 -3.84
N ASP A 88 18.99 6.04 -3.24
CA ASP A 88 20.32 5.66 -3.76
C ASP A 88 20.48 4.19 -4.19
N GLN A 89 19.45 3.36 -4.04
CA GLN A 89 19.36 2.06 -4.67
C GLN A 89 18.12 2.00 -5.57
N PRO A 90 18.27 1.73 -6.88
CA PRO A 90 17.12 1.52 -7.74
C PRO A 90 16.34 0.33 -7.21
N ALA A 91 15.11 0.58 -6.73
CA ALA A 91 14.19 -0.47 -6.35
C ALA A 91 14.09 -1.46 -7.52
N ARG A 92 14.33 -2.74 -7.24
CA ARG A 92 14.18 -3.80 -8.23
C ARG A 92 12.74 -4.28 -8.19
N TYR A 93 12.11 -4.37 -9.35
CA TYR A 93 10.74 -4.83 -9.49
C TYR A 93 10.73 -6.16 -10.21
N ASP A 94 9.98 -7.13 -9.71
CA ASP A 94 9.67 -8.33 -10.50
C ASP A 94 8.52 -8.01 -11.46
N LEU A 95 8.85 -7.90 -12.74
CA LEU A 95 7.91 -7.58 -13.82
C LEU A 95 7.79 -8.70 -14.86
N SER A 96 8.33 -9.88 -14.55
CA SER A 96 8.39 -11.01 -15.48
C SER A 96 7.01 -11.44 -16.01
N ASN A 97 5.95 -11.17 -15.23
CA ASN A 97 4.58 -11.54 -15.55
C ASN A 97 3.84 -10.57 -16.48
N PHE A 98 4.44 -9.44 -16.88
CA PHE A 98 3.73 -8.38 -17.63
C PHE A 98 4.07 -8.32 -19.13
N ALA A 99 5.21 -8.88 -19.54
CA ALA A 99 5.68 -8.81 -20.93
C ALA A 99 4.68 -9.42 -21.92
N GLY A 100 4.35 -8.68 -22.98
CA GLY A 100 3.44 -9.09 -24.05
C GLY A 100 1.98 -9.20 -23.64
N ARG A 101 1.58 -8.70 -22.45
CA ARG A 101 0.21 -8.79 -21.93
C ARG A 101 -0.51 -7.45 -21.96
N ARG A 102 -1.84 -7.51 -21.79
CA ARG A 102 -2.69 -6.33 -21.59
C ARG A 102 -2.87 -6.11 -20.09
N VAL A 103 -2.58 -4.91 -19.62
CA VAL A 103 -2.54 -4.60 -18.20
C VAL A 103 -3.57 -3.54 -17.88
N ILE A 104 -4.34 -3.76 -16.82
CA ILE A 104 -5.17 -2.73 -16.18
C ILE A 104 -4.50 -2.40 -14.85
N PHE A 105 -3.94 -1.20 -14.74
CA PHE A 105 -3.40 -0.67 -13.49
C PHE A 105 -4.51 0.03 -12.69
N VAL A 106 -4.73 -0.41 -11.46
CA VAL A 106 -5.76 0.10 -10.56
C VAL A 106 -5.10 0.93 -9.46
N ASN A 107 -5.57 2.17 -9.30
CA ASN A 107 -5.19 3.04 -8.18
C ASN A 107 -6.41 3.63 -7.48
N ASP A 108 -6.29 3.86 -6.17
CA ASP A 108 -7.34 4.51 -5.38
C ASP A 108 -7.45 6.00 -5.72
N ILE A 109 -6.34 6.74 -5.78
CA ILE A 109 -6.34 8.16 -6.06
C ILE A 109 -5.15 8.59 -6.89
N ASN A 110 -5.39 9.52 -7.82
CA ASN A 110 -4.34 10.26 -8.51
C ASN A 110 -4.44 11.74 -8.15
N VAL A 111 -3.39 12.26 -7.48
CA VAL A 111 -3.30 13.69 -7.14
C VAL A 111 -2.38 14.43 -8.10
N THR A 112 -1.09 14.10 -8.11
CA THR A 112 -0.08 14.84 -8.88
C THR A 112 0.29 14.18 -10.20
N GLY A 113 -0.11 12.92 -10.44
CA GLY A 113 0.34 12.12 -11.58
C GLY A 113 1.74 11.51 -11.42
N THR A 114 2.47 11.79 -10.34
CA THR A 114 3.86 11.34 -10.17
C THR A 114 3.98 9.82 -10.13
N GLN A 115 3.19 9.16 -9.28
CA GLN A 115 3.19 7.70 -9.18
C GLN A 115 2.76 7.06 -10.50
N LEU A 116 1.71 7.59 -11.12
CA LEU A 116 1.22 7.08 -12.40
C LEU A 116 2.29 7.14 -13.49
N ALA A 117 3.01 8.26 -13.61
CA ALA A 117 4.11 8.39 -14.57
C ALA A 117 5.25 7.38 -14.33
N VAL A 118 5.59 7.12 -13.06
CA VAL A 118 6.58 6.10 -12.69
C VAL A 118 6.12 4.71 -13.10
N ILE A 119 4.86 4.35 -12.80
CA ILE A 119 4.31 3.04 -13.12
C ILE A 119 4.15 2.83 -14.62
N THR A 120 3.66 3.83 -15.36
CA THR A 120 3.57 3.77 -16.83
C THR A 120 4.94 3.49 -17.43
N LYS A 121 5.96 4.25 -17.04
CA LYS A 121 7.34 4.02 -17.51
C LYS A 121 7.84 2.61 -17.16
N LEU A 122 7.52 2.13 -15.96
CA LEU A 122 7.95 0.81 -15.49
C LEU A 122 7.32 -0.33 -16.31
N LEU A 123 6.01 -0.26 -16.55
CA LEU A 123 5.26 -1.27 -17.31
C LEU A 123 5.55 -1.20 -18.81
N ASP A 124 5.72 -0.01 -19.38
CA ASP A 124 6.19 0.17 -20.76
C ASP A 124 7.57 -0.47 -20.94
N GLY A 125 8.48 -0.24 -19.99
CA GLY A 125 9.80 -0.87 -19.96
C GLY A 125 9.78 -2.39 -19.82
N ALA A 126 8.70 -2.96 -19.26
CA ALA A 126 8.48 -4.41 -19.17
C ALA A 126 7.90 -5.02 -20.46
N GLY A 127 7.59 -4.21 -21.48
CA GLY A 127 7.06 -4.69 -22.76
C GLY A 127 5.59 -5.08 -22.73
N VAL A 128 4.78 -4.40 -21.92
CA VAL A 128 3.31 -4.54 -21.91
C VAL A 128 2.73 -4.20 -23.30
N GLU A 129 1.80 -5.02 -23.81
CA GLU A 129 1.12 -4.79 -25.11
C GLU A 129 0.22 -3.56 -25.06
N ARG A 130 -0.49 -3.39 -23.94
CA ARG A 130 -1.44 -2.30 -23.70
C ARG A 130 -1.58 -2.04 -22.21
N LEU A 131 -1.58 -0.77 -21.81
CA LEU A 131 -1.82 -0.33 -20.45
C LEU A 131 -3.09 0.53 -20.38
N ASP A 132 -4.10 0.04 -19.67
CA ASP A 132 -5.28 0.80 -19.27
C ASP A 132 -5.16 1.18 -17.78
N VAL A 133 -5.65 2.36 -17.40
CA VAL A 133 -5.52 2.90 -16.04
C VAL A 133 -6.91 3.13 -15.46
N LEU A 134 -7.21 2.45 -14.36
CA LEU A 134 -8.44 2.60 -13.59
C LEU A 134 -8.15 3.39 -12.31
N LEU A 135 -8.71 4.59 -12.21
CA LEU A 135 -8.61 5.46 -11.03
C LEU A 135 -9.97 5.56 -10.37
N ILE A 136 -10.05 5.34 -9.05
CA ILE A 136 -11.30 5.59 -8.31
C ILE A 136 -11.52 7.09 -8.17
N VAL A 137 -10.47 7.84 -7.80
CA VAL A 137 -10.48 9.31 -7.75
C VAL A 137 -9.35 9.87 -8.62
N ASN A 138 -9.69 10.78 -9.52
CA ASN A 138 -8.71 11.51 -10.33
C ASN A 138 -8.85 13.01 -10.09
N VAL A 139 -7.93 13.57 -9.31
CA VAL A 139 -7.92 15.00 -8.99
C VAL A 139 -7.44 15.78 -10.22
N GLU A 140 -8.12 16.89 -10.52
CA GLU A 140 -7.69 17.77 -11.60
C GLU A 140 -6.27 18.30 -11.36
N ARG A 141 -5.44 18.31 -12.41
CA ARG A 141 -4.02 18.69 -12.30
C ARG A 141 -3.78 20.04 -11.63
N PRO A 142 -4.55 21.12 -11.92
CA PRO A 142 -4.36 22.39 -11.21
C PRO A 142 -4.58 22.26 -9.70
N ILE A 143 -5.62 21.53 -9.28
CA ILE A 143 -5.95 21.30 -7.87
C ILE A 143 -4.84 20.47 -7.21
N GLY A 144 -4.47 19.33 -7.80
CA GLY A 144 -3.46 18.43 -7.23
C GLY A 144 -2.07 19.04 -7.12
N ARG A 145 -1.74 20.04 -7.97
CA ARG A 145 -0.51 20.82 -7.87
C ARG A 145 -0.55 21.86 -6.75
N THR A 146 -1.69 22.52 -6.58
CA THR A 146 -1.88 23.55 -5.54
C THR A 146 -2.04 22.92 -4.16
N PHE A 147 -2.71 21.78 -4.07
CA PHE A 147 -3.04 21.08 -2.82
C PHE A 147 -2.56 19.61 -2.86
N PRO A 148 -1.23 19.36 -2.94
CA PRO A 148 -0.70 17.99 -3.04
C PRO A 148 -1.03 17.13 -1.81
N GLN A 149 -1.30 17.75 -0.66
CA GLN A 149 -1.64 17.09 0.60
C GLN A 149 -3.09 16.58 0.68
N ILE A 150 -3.94 16.86 -0.32
CA ILE A 150 -5.38 16.51 -0.30
C ILE A 150 -5.63 15.02 -0.03
N GLU A 151 -4.79 14.12 -0.55
CA GLU A 151 -4.88 12.69 -0.24
C GLU A 151 -4.67 12.41 1.25
N SER A 152 -3.72 13.10 1.88
CA SER A 152 -3.45 12.96 3.31
C SER A 152 -4.62 13.46 4.15
N GLU A 153 -5.22 14.60 3.74
CA GLU A 153 -6.39 15.18 4.41
C GLU A 153 -7.59 14.23 4.30
N ILE A 154 -7.87 13.69 3.12
CA ILE A 154 -8.93 12.70 2.90
C ILE A 154 -8.70 11.47 3.79
N ASN A 155 -7.49 10.91 3.80
CA ASN A 155 -7.14 9.73 4.60
C ASN A 155 -7.26 9.95 6.12
N ALA A 156 -7.12 11.18 6.59
CA ALA A 156 -7.20 11.52 8.01
C ALA A 156 -8.60 12.01 8.45
N SER A 157 -9.45 12.42 7.49
CA SER A 157 -10.72 13.13 7.75
C SER A 157 -11.76 12.37 8.59
N SER A 158 -11.74 11.03 8.60
CA SER A 158 -12.80 10.21 9.19
C SER A 158 -12.53 9.67 10.60
N LEU A 159 -11.32 9.86 11.13
CA LEU A 159 -10.91 9.29 12.42
C LEU A 159 -10.29 10.40 13.28
N ALA A 160 -11.15 11.11 14.02
CA ALA A 160 -10.81 12.37 14.69
C ALA A 160 -9.98 12.19 15.97
N GLY A 161 -9.97 10.99 16.57
CA GLY A 161 -9.18 10.71 17.77
C GLY A 161 -9.02 9.23 18.11
N LEU A 162 -8.34 8.97 19.24
CA LEU A 162 -8.09 7.62 19.76
C LEU A 162 -9.38 6.80 19.98
N PRO A 163 -10.48 7.36 20.54
CA PRO A 163 -11.72 6.59 20.72
C PRO A 163 -12.33 6.08 19.41
N ASP A 164 -12.38 6.93 18.36
CA ASP A 164 -12.90 6.54 17.04
C ASP A 164 -12.02 5.45 16.42
N PHE A 165 -10.70 5.54 16.62
CA PHE A 165 -9.75 4.56 16.12
C PHE A 165 -9.93 3.20 16.80
N ILE A 166 -10.12 3.18 18.12
CA ILE A 166 -10.42 1.96 18.88
C ILE A 166 -11.77 1.37 18.43
N ALA A 167 -12.80 2.20 18.25
CA ALA A 167 -14.10 1.75 17.77
C ALA A 167 -14.00 1.11 16.38
N PHE A 168 -13.26 1.75 15.46
CA PHE A 168 -12.98 1.20 14.13
C PHE A 168 -12.32 -0.19 14.19
N LEU A 169 -11.30 -0.36 15.03
CA LEU A 169 -10.58 -1.63 15.17
C LEU A 169 -11.42 -2.71 15.87
N ARG A 170 -12.31 -2.34 16.78
CA ARG A 170 -13.16 -3.29 17.52
C ARG A 170 -14.33 -3.81 16.69
N ASP A 171 -14.97 -2.91 15.94
CA ASP A 171 -16.26 -3.15 15.31
C ASP A 171 -16.12 -3.58 13.83
N GLY A 172 -14.93 -3.42 13.24
CA GLY A 172 -14.68 -3.68 11.81
C GLY A 172 -14.03 -5.04 11.51
N GLU A 173 -14.51 -5.68 10.45
CA GLU A 173 -13.66 -6.58 9.65
C GLU A 173 -12.76 -5.70 8.78
N PHE A 174 -11.47 -5.63 9.11
CA PHE A 174 -10.50 -4.85 8.34
C PHE A 174 -9.39 -5.75 7.82
N GLU A 175 -8.87 -5.41 6.63
CA GLU A 175 -7.59 -5.92 6.17
C GLU A 175 -6.49 -4.95 6.59
N ALA A 176 -5.48 -5.46 7.31
CA ALA A 176 -4.40 -4.61 7.80
C ALA A 176 -3.56 -4.08 6.65
N THR A 177 -3.35 -2.76 6.65
CA THR A 177 -2.50 -2.05 5.67
C THR A 177 -1.27 -1.49 6.36
N GLY A 178 -0.21 -1.21 5.59
CA GLY A 178 0.96 -0.53 6.13
C GLY A 178 0.63 0.83 6.78
N LYS A 179 -0.34 1.58 6.21
CA LYS A 179 -0.84 2.84 6.80
C LYS A 179 -1.54 2.61 8.15
N LEU A 180 -2.37 1.56 8.26
CA LEU A 180 -3.03 1.21 9.52
C LEU A 180 -1.99 0.88 10.61
N ILE A 181 -1.00 0.04 10.28
CA ILE A 181 0.05 -0.34 11.22
C ILE A 181 0.92 0.87 11.60
N SER A 182 1.25 1.74 10.65
CA SER A 182 2.00 2.96 10.95
C SER A 182 1.24 3.90 11.89
N ARG A 183 -0.08 4.04 11.70
CA ARG A 183 -0.93 4.79 12.62
C ARG A 183 -0.97 4.15 14.00
N LEU A 184 -1.19 2.84 14.08
CA LEU A 184 -1.19 2.08 15.33
C LEU A 184 0.10 2.32 16.12
N LEU A 185 1.26 2.22 15.46
CA LEU A 185 2.57 2.39 16.10
C LEU A 185 3.02 3.85 16.24
N SER A 186 2.23 4.82 15.78
CA SER A 186 2.47 6.24 16.04
C SER A 186 2.07 6.67 17.45
N HIS A 187 1.19 5.89 18.09
CA HIS A 187 0.78 6.07 19.48
C HIS A 187 1.95 5.77 20.43
N ASP A 188 1.96 6.41 21.60
CA ASP A 188 2.91 6.06 22.66
C ASP A 188 2.58 4.68 23.28
N PRO A 189 3.47 4.09 24.10
CA PRO A 189 3.25 2.76 24.67
C PRO A 189 1.96 2.62 25.49
N ASP A 190 1.52 3.68 26.18
CA ASP A 190 0.34 3.64 27.05
C ASP A 190 -0.94 3.68 26.23
N GLU A 191 -1.01 4.58 25.24
CA GLU A 191 -2.09 4.62 24.26
C GLU A 191 -2.19 3.32 23.48
N LEU A 192 -1.05 2.75 23.08
CA LEU A 192 -1.00 1.47 22.37
C LEU A 192 -1.54 0.32 23.22
N ALA A 193 -1.18 0.27 24.52
CA ALA A 193 -1.71 -0.72 25.44
C ALA A 193 -3.24 -0.61 25.55
N ALA A 194 -3.76 0.61 25.72
CA ALA A 194 -5.19 0.86 25.77
C ALA A 194 -5.93 0.42 24.48
N ILE A 195 -5.30 0.59 23.31
CA ILE A 195 -5.85 0.08 22.05
C ILE A 195 -5.97 -1.45 22.12
N PHE A 196 -4.88 -2.16 22.43
CA PHE A 196 -4.88 -3.62 22.45
C PHE A 196 -5.85 -4.19 23.49
N ASP A 197 -5.94 -3.57 24.67
CA ASP A 197 -6.86 -3.98 25.74
C ASP A 197 -8.32 -3.96 25.29
N ALA A 198 -8.70 -2.94 24.50
CA ALA A 198 -10.06 -2.80 23.97
C ALA A 198 -10.42 -3.80 22.86
N LEU A 199 -9.44 -4.53 22.29
CA LEU A 199 -9.66 -5.50 21.23
C LEU A 199 -9.94 -6.90 21.76
N ARG A 200 -10.75 -7.64 21.00
CA ARG A 200 -10.90 -9.09 21.20
C ARG A 200 -9.57 -9.81 20.93
N PRO A 201 -9.31 -10.96 21.58
CA PRO A 201 -8.12 -11.78 21.37
C PRO A 201 -7.75 -12.03 19.89
N SER A 202 -8.76 -12.32 19.05
CA SER A 202 -8.57 -12.51 17.61
C SER A 202 -8.04 -11.26 16.90
N GLY A 203 -8.54 -10.08 17.26
CA GLY A 203 -8.10 -8.79 16.73
C GLY A 203 -6.65 -8.49 17.11
N ARG A 204 -6.28 -8.74 18.37
CA ARG A 204 -4.90 -8.60 18.86
C ARG A 204 -3.93 -9.46 18.04
N ARG A 205 -4.27 -10.73 17.80
CA ARG A 205 -3.46 -11.65 16.98
C ARG A 205 -3.36 -11.24 15.51
N VAL A 206 -4.43 -10.68 14.94
CA VAL A 206 -4.41 -10.15 13.56
C VAL A 206 -3.44 -8.97 13.47
N LEU A 207 -3.56 -7.99 14.36
CA LEU A 207 -2.67 -6.83 14.38
C LEU A 207 -1.21 -7.22 14.67
N HIS A 208 -0.97 -8.12 15.62
CA HIS A 208 0.38 -8.62 15.91
C HIS A 208 1.03 -9.24 14.66
N ARG A 209 0.34 -10.15 13.97
CA ARG A 209 0.86 -10.75 12.73
C ARG A 209 1.10 -9.70 11.64
N ALA A 210 0.21 -8.73 11.49
CA ALA A 210 0.36 -7.65 10.52
C ALA A 210 1.58 -6.77 10.83
N ILE A 211 1.83 -6.43 12.09
CA ILE A 211 3.02 -5.67 12.53
C ILE A 211 4.30 -6.41 12.15
N LEU A 212 4.37 -7.72 12.45
CA LEU A 212 5.53 -8.54 12.12
C LEU A 212 5.74 -8.66 10.61
N GLN A 213 4.65 -8.85 9.84
CA GLN A 213 4.70 -8.95 8.38
C GLN A 213 5.17 -7.66 7.72
N GLU A 214 4.80 -6.49 8.27
CA GLU A 214 5.20 -5.19 7.72
C GLU A 214 6.72 -5.00 7.78
N GLY A 215 7.38 -5.56 8.80
CA GLY A 215 8.85 -5.66 8.88
C GLY A 215 9.60 -4.32 9.06
N LEU A 216 8.88 -3.21 9.25
CA LEU A 216 9.48 -1.88 9.46
C LEU A 216 9.82 -1.58 10.92
N TYR A 217 9.14 -2.21 11.86
CA TYR A 217 9.07 -1.76 13.25
C TYR A 217 9.95 -2.57 14.21
N GLY A 218 10.91 -3.33 13.68
CA GLY A 218 11.89 -4.08 14.48
C GLY A 218 13.09 -3.25 14.98
N GLY A 219 13.17 -1.98 14.61
CA GLY A 219 14.29 -1.10 14.98
C GLY A 219 14.20 -0.57 16.42
N ARG A 220 15.29 0.03 16.90
CA ARG A 220 15.41 0.44 18.32
C ARG A 220 14.32 1.41 18.78
N PHE A 221 13.90 2.31 17.88
CA PHE A 221 12.88 3.32 18.16
C PHE A 221 11.51 2.71 18.52
N PHE A 222 11.20 1.50 18.06
CA PHE A 222 9.93 0.83 18.31
C PHE A 222 9.98 -0.19 19.45
N LYS A 223 11.13 -0.37 20.12
CA LYS A 223 11.33 -1.44 21.12
C LYS A 223 10.23 -1.49 22.20
N GLU A 224 9.92 -0.36 22.82
CA GLU A 224 8.91 -0.30 23.89
C GLU A 224 7.50 -0.62 23.37
N ARG A 225 7.14 -0.11 22.18
CA ARG A 225 5.86 -0.43 21.53
C ARG A 225 5.75 -1.90 21.16
N MET A 226 6.83 -2.50 20.65
CA MET A 226 6.85 -3.93 20.33
C MET A 226 6.69 -4.80 21.59
N GLN A 227 7.23 -4.39 22.74
CA GLN A 227 6.98 -5.10 24.01
C GLN A 227 5.51 -5.05 24.42
N VAL A 228 4.82 -3.92 24.20
CA VAL A 228 3.36 -3.82 24.43
C VAL A 228 2.61 -4.79 23.53
N VAL A 229 2.94 -4.82 22.23
CA VAL A 229 2.33 -5.72 21.25
C VAL A 229 2.53 -7.19 21.63
N GLU A 230 3.74 -7.57 22.08
CA GLU A 230 4.05 -8.93 22.50
C GLU A 230 3.27 -9.35 23.77
N ARG A 231 3.21 -8.48 24.79
CA ARG A 231 2.42 -8.77 26.00
C ARG A 231 0.94 -8.95 25.70
N ALA A 232 0.39 -8.10 24.83
CA ALA A 232 -1.04 -8.11 24.50
C ALA A 232 -1.56 -9.43 23.90
N VAL A 233 -0.68 -10.27 23.36
CA VAL A 233 -1.02 -11.59 22.80
C VAL A 233 -0.61 -12.77 23.70
N LEU A 234 0.14 -12.52 24.79
CA LEU A 234 0.60 -13.53 25.73
C LEU A 234 -0.32 -13.66 26.97
N GLU A 235 -1.09 -12.64 27.32
CA GLU A 235 -1.98 -12.60 28.50
C GLU A 235 -3.32 -13.35 28.30
N GLU A 236 -3.32 -14.44 27.53
CA GLU A 236 -4.46 -15.38 27.34
C GLU A 236 -4.29 -16.66 28.16
#